data_AF-A0A7X7MF51-F1
#
_entry.id   AF-A0A7X7MF51-F1
#
_cell.length_a   1.000
_cell.length_b   1.000
_cell.length_c   1.000
_cell.angle_alpha   90.00
_cell.angle_beta   90.00
_cell.angle_gamma   90.00
#
_symmetry.space_group_name_H-M   'P 1'
#
loop_
_entity.id
_entity.type
_entity.pdbx_description
1 polymer ?
#
loop_
_entity_poly.entity_id
_entity_poly.type
_entity_poly.pdbx_seq_one_letter_code
_entity_poly.pdbx_strand_id
1 'polypeptide(L)'
;RRRFALGFLAGLSLLNHLQNGLLLAGCLLAPGRRGWRRAVGPVLAGALMGVAPYLALAVWEMASGRTGGHPLAWLLGGGGFGAAMFRYAPVGWVGEWARLLVWNHPGPFLVAVAAGLIWTLTPAANRFRPLWRLAWVVIAGNSLFFLGYATWDRFSFFLAVWVAVDVAAAGWLAACERNRPAAVRRLAVPLLALGVAAAPLFYTWQTRRLVEADRAGLLTRPWLPVVETYRYRFDLAAMLLDPVRRDRGTIEAFLRRALAAVPPGAVWVDDGSTYDQVLWLQREEGLQPDVEVLLLAHPLIPQRGTEAHALAMRCQWEASPRRWFVVTDQGAAAAFIGHLRPFGWQTRVFPVGHGGRLIELVRDAAQAPGKKARAGTRSQKRRAPIRAVEPARAPPRFRGGSVTGSSGAV
;
A
#
# COMPACT_ATOMS: atom_id res chain seq x y z
N ARG A 1 -7.91 21.64 -35.95
CA ARG A 1 -9.17 21.36 -35.22
C ARG A 1 -9.14 20.01 -34.49
N ARG A 2 -9.28 18.84 -35.14
CA ARG A 2 -9.27 17.52 -34.42
C ARG A 2 -8.04 17.29 -33.53
N ARG A 3 -6.84 17.57 -34.03
CA ARG A 3 -5.57 17.44 -33.27
C ARG A 3 -5.49 18.38 -32.07
N PHE A 4 -6.01 19.60 -32.23
CA PHE A 4 -6.11 20.57 -31.15
C PHE A 4 -7.10 20.12 -30.08
N ALA A 5 -8.29 19.66 -30.48
CA ALA A 5 -9.30 19.14 -29.54
C ALA A 5 -8.78 17.92 -28.75
N LEU A 6 -8.05 17.01 -29.41
CA LEU A 6 -7.39 15.89 -28.73
C LEU A 6 -6.34 16.36 -27.72
N GLY A 7 -5.49 17.32 -28.11
CA GLY A 7 -4.54 17.95 -27.18
C GLY A 7 -5.22 18.62 -26.00
N PHE A 8 -6.30 19.37 -26.25
CA PHE A 8 -7.10 20.04 -25.23
C PHE A 8 -7.72 19.05 -24.24
N LEU A 9 -8.36 17.98 -24.72
CA LEU A 9 -8.92 16.95 -23.85
C LEU A 9 -7.84 16.19 -23.06
N ALA A 10 -6.70 15.89 -23.68
CA ALA A 10 -5.57 15.27 -23.01
C ALA A 10 -4.99 16.21 -21.93
N GLY A 11 -4.89 17.51 -22.20
CA GLY A 11 -4.48 18.50 -21.21
C GLY A 11 -5.47 18.62 -20.05
N LEU A 12 -6.77 18.69 -20.35
CA LEU A 12 -7.83 18.78 -19.34
C LEU A 12 -7.85 17.54 -18.43
N SER A 13 -7.55 16.36 -18.97
CA SER A 13 -7.52 15.11 -18.20
C SER A 13 -6.50 15.09 -17.06
N LEU A 14 -5.50 15.99 -17.08
CA LEU A 14 -4.55 16.15 -15.98
C LEU A 14 -5.19 16.70 -14.70
N LEU A 15 -6.31 17.42 -14.80
CA LEU A 15 -7.10 17.80 -13.62
C LEU A 15 -7.62 16.59 -12.85
N ASN A 16 -7.95 15.50 -13.55
CA ASN A 16 -8.48 14.30 -12.92
C ASN A 16 -7.37 13.48 -12.26
N HIS A 17 -6.25 13.30 -12.97
CA HIS A 17 -5.12 12.53 -12.47
C HIS A 17 -3.84 12.82 -13.29
N LEU A 18 -2.71 13.04 -12.63
CA LEU A 18 -1.43 13.35 -13.29
C LEU A 18 -0.97 12.24 -14.28
N GLN A 19 -1.29 10.98 -13.96
CA GLN A 19 -1.06 9.81 -14.84
C GLN A 19 -1.67 9.97 -16.24
N ASN A 20 -2.74 10.76 -16.37
CA ASN A 20 -3.36 11.03 -17.67
C ASN A 20 -2.45 11.85 -18.60
N GLY A 21 -1.32 12.38 -18.12
CA GLY A 21 -0.26 12.95 -18.96
C GLY A 21 0.29 11.97 -20.00
N LEU A 22 0.16 10.65 -19.76
CA LEU A 22 0.48 9.64 -20.77
C LEU A 22 -0.43 9.71 -22.00
N LEU A 23 -1.67 10.18 -21.85
CA LEU A 23 -2.58 10.45 -22.98
C LEU A 23 -2.05 11.59 -23.86
N LEU A 24 -1.46 12.62 -23.24
CA LEU A 24 -0.83 13.73 -23.96
C LEU A 24 0.39 13.24 -24.75
N ALA A 25 1.28 12.46 -24.12
CA ALA A 25 2.40 11.82 -24.81
C ALA A 25 1.92 10.94 -25.96
N GLY A 26 0.85 10.17 -25.74
CA GLY A 26 0.24 9.32 -26.75
C GLY A 26 -0.33 10.11 -27.93
N CYS A 27 -0.99 11.25 -27.67
CA CYS A 27 -1.51 12.14 -28.71
C CYS A 27 -0.40 12.78 -29.56
N LEU A 28 0.76 13.08 -28.96
CA LEU A 28 1.93 13.59 -29.68
C LEU A 28 2.58 12.51 -30.55
N LEU A 29 2.61 11.25 -30.09
CA LEU A 29 3.29 10.15 -30.75
C LEU A 29 2.41 9.40 -31.77
N ALA A 30 1.08 9.41 -31.61
CA ALA A 30 0.13 8.73 -32.49
C ALA A 30 0.32 9.04 -34.00
N PRO A 31 0.57 10.30 -34.42
CA PRO A 31 0.82 10.64 -35.83
C PRO A 31 2.09 9.99 -36.42
N GLY A 32 3.07 9.63 -35.58
CA GLY A 32 4.36 9.04 -35.95
C GLY A 32 5.28 9.95 -36.77
N ARG A 33 6.44 9.40 -37.18
CA ARG A 33 7.57 10.17 -37.74
C ARG A 33 7.23 11.10 -38.91
N ARG A 34 6.31 10.72 -39.80
CA ARG A 34 5.91 11.56 -40.96
C ARG A 34 4.84 12.60 -40.61
N GLY A 35 4.00 12.34 -39.60
CA GLY A 35 2.89 13.19 -39.20
C GLY A 35 3.18 14.14 -38.04
N TRP A 36 4.26 13.88 -37.28
CA TRP A 36 4.54 14.58 -36.01
C TRP A 36 4.74 16.09 -36.21
N ARG A 37 5.56 16.51 -37.18
CA ARG A 37 5.85 17.94 -37.42
C ARG A 37 4.59 18.78 -37.65
N ARG A 38 3.59 18.22 -38.33
CA ARG A 38 2.30 18.90 -38.63
C ARG A 38 1.26 18.73 -37.52
N ALA A 39 1.50 17.87 -36.54
CA ALA A 39 0.56 17.55 -35.47
C ALA A 39 0.95 18.16 -34.14
N VAL A 40 2.25 18.31 -33.86
CA VAL A 40 2.79 18.78 -32.58
C VAL A 40 2.29 20.16 -32.23
N GLY A 41 2.41 21.15 -33.12
CA GLY A 41 1.94 22.52 -32.86
C GLY A 41 0.48 22.57 -32.39
N PRO A 42 -0.48 22.03 -33.18
CA PRO A 42 -1.88 21.98 -32.76
C PRO A 42 -2.15 21.18 -31.49
N VAL A 43 -1.48 20.03 -31.29
CA VAL A 43 -1.65 19.20 -30.08
C VAL A 43 -1.13 19.95 -28.84
N LEU A 44 0.06 20.55 -28.91
CA LEU A 44 0.64 21.33 -27.82
C LEU A 44 -0.20 22.56 -27.51
N ALA A 45 -0.66 23.30 -28.53
CA ALA A 45 -1.53 24.46 -28.31
C ALA A 45 -2.84 24.06 -27.60
N GLY A 46 -3.45 22.95 -28.02
CA GLY A 46 -4.62 22.40 -27.33
C GLY A 46 -4.29 22.00 -25.90
N ALA A 47 -3.19 21.27 -25.69
CA ALA A 47 -2.77 20.79 -24.38
C ALA A 47 -2.48 21.92 -23.40
N LEU A 48 -1.77 22.97 -23.83
CA LEU A 48 -1.51 24.16 -23.01
C LEU A 48 -2.81 24.83 -22.55
N MET A 49 -3.78 24.96 -23.46
CA MET A 49 -5.11 25.49 -23.11
C MET A 49 -5.88 24.55 -22.16
N GLY A 50 -5.77 23.23 -22.35
CA GLY A 50 -6.43 22.25 -21.49
C GLY A 50 -5.80 22.15 -20.09
N VAL A 51 -4.50 22.38 -19.97
CA VAL A 51 -3.74 22.34 -18.71
C VAL A 51 -3.89 23.63 -17.90
N ALA A 52 -4.30 24.74 -18.52
CA ALA A 52 -4.41 26.04 -17.86
C ALA A 52 -5.20 26.02 -16.52
N PRO A 53 -6.36 25.32 -16.40
CA PRO A 53 -7.06 25.22 -15.12
C PRO A 53 -6.25 24.49 -14.03
N TYR A 54 -5.51 23.44 -14.38
CA TYR A 54 -4.65 22.72 -13.44
C TYR A 54 -3.52 23.62 -12.93
N LEU A 55 -2.89 24.38 -13.83
CA LEU A 55 -1.85 25.33 -13.45
C LEU A 55 -2.39 26.48 -12.60
N ALA A 56 -3.59 26.99 -12.92
CA ALA A 56 -4.24 28.01 -12.13
C ALA A 56 -4.53 27.53 -10.69
N LEU A 57 -5.04 26.30 -10.54
CA LEU A 57 -5.24 25.67 -9.24
C LEU A 57 -3.92 25.51 -8.49
N ALA A 58 -2.88 25.02 -9.16
CA ALA A 58 -1.56 24.87 -8.58
C ALA A 58 -0.98 26.20 -8.08
N VAL A 59 -1.09 27.28 -8.87
CA VAL A 59 -0.68 28.63 -8.47
C VAL A 59 -1.46 29.11 -7.27
N TRP A 60 -2.78 28.88 -7.22
CA TRP A 60 -3.62 29.23 -6.08
C TRP A 60 -3.25 28.46 -4.80
N GLU A 61 -2.98 27.17 -4.91
CA GLU A 61 -2.53 26.35 -3.77
C GLU A 61 -1.15 26.77 -3.25
N MET A 62 -0.23 27.11 -4.17
CA MET A 62 1.08 27.64 -3.81
C MET A 62 0.96 29.01 -3.13
N ALA A 63 0.16 29.92 -3.70
CA ALA A 63 -0.05 31.26 -3.16
C ALA A 63 -0.76 31.26 -1.79
N SER A 64 -1.61 30.25 -1.53
CA SER A 64 -2.29 30.06 -0.24
C SER A 64 -1.47 29.27 0.79
N GLY A 65 -0.23 28.88 0.46
CA GLY A 65 0.66 28.15 1.36
C GLY A 65 0.28 26.68 1.60
N ARG A 66 -0.70 26.14 0.86
CA ARG A 66 -1.22 24.76 1.05
C ARG A 66 -0.24 23.69 0.58
N THR A 67 0.69 24.04 -0.30
CA THR A 67 1.68 23.12 -0.86
C THR A 67 2.83 22.78 0.11
N GLY A 68 2.89 23.45 1.28
CA GLY A 68 3.99 23.30 2.23
C GLY A 68 5.35 23.70 1.64
N GLY A 69 6.44 23.16 2.21
CA GLY A 69 7.82 23.53 1.85
C GLY A 69 8.35 22.99 0.51
N HIS A 70 7.58 22.16 -0.22
CA HIS A 70 8.04 21.51 -1.46
C HIS A 70 6.98 21.58 -2.59
N PRO A 71 6.73 22.77 -3.16
CA PRO A 71 5.66 23.00 -4.14
C PRO A 71 5.80 22.16 -5.43
N LEU A 72 7.03 21.91 -5.89
CA LEU A 72 7.25 21.06 -7.07
C LEU A 72 6.96 19.58 -6.79
N ALA A 73 7.28 19.09 -5.58
CA ALA A 73 6.96 17.73 -5.19
C ALA A 73 5.45 17.54 -5.02
N TRP A 74 4.77 18.56 -4.47
CA TRP A 74 3.31 18.62 -4.41
C TRP A 74 2.70 18.54 -5.82
N LEU A 75 3.17 19.37 -6.76
CA LEU A 75 2.66 19.45 -8.13
C LEU A 75 2.88 18.17 -8.96
N LEU A 76 3.98 17.45 -8.74
CA LEU A 76 4.43 16.35 -9.60
C LEU A 76 4.23 14.95 -8.98
N GLY A 77 3.88 14.86 -7.70
CA GLY A 77 3.83 13.56 -7.02
C GLY A 77 3.09 13.53 -5.68
N GLY A 78 2.28 14.56 -5.38
CA GLY A 78 1.53 14.63 -4.11
C GLY A 78 2.42 14.88 -2.88
N GLY A 79 3.62 15.44 -3.06
CA GLY A 79 4.54 15.79 -1.97
C GLY A 79 5.39 14.61 -1.48
N GLY A 80 5.58 14.51 -0.16
CA GLY A 80 6.38 13.44 0.48
C GLY A 80 5.83 12.02 0.25
N PHE A 81 4.58 11.89 -0.21
CA PHE A 81 3.96 10.63 -0.61
C PHE A 81 4.72 9.92 -1.73
N GLY A 82 5.20 10.66 -2.74
CA GLY A 82 6.01 10.10 -3.82
C GLY A 82 7.30 9.46 -3.31
N ALA A 83 8.10 10.18 -2.51
CA ALA A 83 9.37 9.66 -1.98
C ALA A 83 9.19 8.43 -1.07
N ALA A 84 8.05 8.31 -0.39
CA ALA A 84 7.76 7.17 0.48
C ALA A 84 7.21 5.94 -0.26
N MET A 85 6.44 6.14 -1.33
CA MET A 85 5.78 5.08 -2.09
C MET A 85 6.63 4.58 -3.28
N PHE A 86 7.47 5.45 -3.86
CA PHE A 86 8.48 5.11 -4.86
C PHE A 86 9.81 4.70 -4.19
N ARG A 87 9.72 3.77 -3.24
CA ARG A 87 10.88 2.97 -2.85
C ARG A 87 11.03 1.89 -3.91
N TYR A 88 11.78 2.19 -4.98
CA TYR A 88 12.05 1.24 -6.06
C TYR A 88 12.43 -0.10 -5.44
N ALA A 89 11.50 -1.06 -5.47
CA ALA A 89 11.77 -2.37 -4.95
C ALA A 89 12.89 -2.94 -5.82
N PRO A 90 14.04 -3.36 -5.25
CA PRO A 90 15.15 -3.89 -6.03
C PRO A 90 14.77 -5.17 -6.82
N VAL A 91 13.59 -5.74 -6.54
CA VAL A 91 13.10 -6.98 -7.11
C VAL A 91 11.64 -6.83 -7.55
N GLY A 92 11.43 -6.39 -8.78
CA GLY A 92 10.10 -6.20 -9.37
C GLY A 92 10.15 -6.07 -10.90
N TRP A 93 10.84 -7.02 -11.55
CA TRP A 93 11.01 -7.06 -13.00
C TRP A 93 9.74 -7.59 -13.71
N VAL A 94 9.83 -7.78 -15.04
CA VAL A 94 8.84 -8.39 -15.95
C VAL A 94 7.98 -9.50 -15.31
N GLY A 95 8.52 -10.30 -14.39
CA GLY A 95 7.78 -11.31 -13.64
C GLY A 95 6.58 -10.76 -12.85
N GLU A 96 6.70 -9.57 -12.24
CA GLU A 96 5.59 -8.91 -11.53
C GLU A 96 4.51 -8.44 -12.51
N TRP A 97 4.92 -7.89 -13.65
CA TRP A 97 3.99 -7.52 -14.72
C TRP A 97 3.25 -8.73 -15.28
N ALA A 98 3.97 -9.83 -15.53
CA ALA A 98 3.40 -11.08 -16.00
C ALA A 98 2.45 -11.69 -14.95
N ARG A 99 2.81 -11.62 -13.67
CA ARG A 99 1.95 -12.04 -12.56
C ARG A 99 0.64 -11.24 -12.54
N LEU A 100 0.73 -9.91 -12.66
CA LEU A 100 -0.45 -9.04 -12.73
C LEU A 100 -1.28 -9.30 -13.99
N LEU A 101 -0.66 -9.59 -15.12
CA LEU A 101 -1.37 -9.96 -16.35
C LEU A 101 -2.17 -11.27 -16.16
N VAL A 102 -1.55 -12.30 -15.58
CA VAL A 102 -2.23 -13.56 -15.25
C VAL A 102 -3.38 -13.34 -14.26
N TRP A 103 -3.16 -12.46 -13.27
CA TRP A 103 -4.18 -12.14 -12.27
C TRP A 103 -5.41 -11.45 -12.89
N ASN A 104 -5.21 -10.54 -13.86
CA ASN A 104 -6.29 -9.78 -14.46
C ASN A 104 -7.01 -10.51 -15.61
N HIS A 105 -6.30 -11.41 -16.28
CA HIS A 105 -6.80 -12.08 -17.47
C HIS A 105 -6.71 -13.60 -17.32
N PRO A 106 -7.32 -14.23 -16.30
CA PRO A 106 -7.15 -15.67 -16.10
C PRO A 106 -7.70 -16.51 -17.26
N GLY A 107 -7.07 -17.66 -17.51
CA GLY A 107 -7.56 -18.68 -18.44
C GLY A 107 -7.49 -18.27 -19.92
N PRO A 108 -8.52 -18.57 -20.74
CA PRO A 108 -8.53 -18.26 -22.18
C PRO A 108 -8.37 -16.77 -22.50
N PHE A 109 -8.69 -15.89 -21.55
CA PHE A 109 -8.56 -14.45 -21.75
C PHE A 109 -7.09 -14.01 -21.85
N LEU A 110 -6.19 -14.64 -21.09
CA LEU A 110 -4.73 -14.42 -21.20
C LEU A 110 -4.23 -14.67 -22.61
N VAL A 111 -4.72 -15.75 -23.24
CA VAL A 111 -4.32 -16.14 -24.59
C VAL A 111 -4.76 -15.09 -25.61
N ALA A 112 -6.01 -14.61 -25.50
CA ALA A 112 -6.52 -13.56 -26.37
C ALA A 112 -5.76 -12.25 -26.19
N VAL A 113 -5.38 -11.88 -24.97
CA VAL A 113 -4.57 -10.69 -24.69
C VAL A 113 -3.16 -10.82 -25.26
N ALA A 114 -2.48 -11.95 -25.03
CA ALA A 114 -1.16 -12.19 -25.56
C ALA A 114 -1.15 -12.14 -27.10
N ALA A 115 -2.11 -12.83 -27.73
CA ALA A 115 -2.27 -12.82 -29.18
C ALA A 115 -2.63 -11.43 -29.71
N GLY A 116 -3.48 -10.69 -28.98
CA GLY A 116 -3.83 -9.29 -29.22
C GLY A 116 -2.60 -8.40 -29.28
N LEU A 117 -1.78 -8.43 -28.23
CA LEU A 117 -0.55 -7.63 -28.14
C LEU A 117 0.42 -7.94 -29.27
N ILE A 118 0.67 -9.23 -29.56
CA ILE A 118 1.52 -9.65 -30.68
C ILE A 118 0.94 -9.14 -32.00
N TRP A 119 -0.37 -9.26 -32.20
CA TRP A 119 -1.05 -8.81 -33.42
C TRP A 119 -0.88 -7.31 -33.65
N THR A 120 -0.91 -6.47 -32.61
CA THR A 120 -0.70 -5.01 -32.77
C THR A 120 0.67 -4.65 -33.34
N LEU A 121 1.66 -5.54 -33.24
CA LEU A 121 3.01 -5.37 -33.77
C LEU A 121 3.14 -5.83 -35.24
N THR A 122 2.12 -6.50 -35.78
CA THR A 122 2.14 -7.03 -37.15
C THR A 122 1.68 -6.00 -38.18
N PRO A 123 2.05 -6.16 -39.46
CA PRO A 123 1.55 -5.30 -40.54
C PRO A 123 0.02 -5.30 -40.68
N ALA A 124 -0.65 -6.39 -40.29
CA ALA A 124 -2.12 -6.50 -40.36
C ALA A 124 -2.84 -5.47 -39.47
N ALA A 125 -2.20 -5.03 -38.39
CA ALA A 125 -2.73 -4.02 -37.48
C ALA A 125 -2.48 -2.57 -37.95
N ASN A 126 -1.76 -2.36 -39.07
CA ASN A 126 -1.35 -1.02 -39.53
C ASN A 126 -2.53 -0.07 -39.81
N ARG A 127 -3.71 -0.60 -40.12
CA ARG A 127 -4.93 0.21 -40.31
C ARG A 127 -5.26 1.07 -39.10
N PHE A 128 -4.92 0.61 -37.89
CA PHE A 128 -5.17 1.31 -36.63
C PHE A 128 -3.88 1.74 -35.93
N ARG A 129 -2.79 1.91 -36.68
CA ARG A 129 -1.47 2.26 -36.14
C ARG A 129 -1.45 3.46 -35.18
N PRO A 130 -2.21 4.55 -35.38
CA PRO A 130 -2.28 5.64 -34.40
C PRO A 130 -2.86 5.21 -33.04
N LEU A 131 -3.87 4.34 -33.04
CA LEU A 131 -4.46 3.78 -31.82
C LEU A 131 -3.45 2.88 -31.09
N TRP A 132 -2.74 2.00 -31.82
CA TRP A 132 -1.76 1.12 -31.19
C TRP A 132 -0.56 1.87 -30.63
N ARG A 133 -0.13 2.96 -31.27
CA ARG A 133 0.88 3.86 -30.70
C ARG A 133 0.41 4.47 -29.38
N LEU A 134 -0.84 4.94 -29.32
CA LEU A 134 -1.42 5.45 -28.09
C LEU A 134 -1.49 4.36 -27.02
N ALA A 135 -2.00 3.17 -27.34
CA ALA A 135 -2.10 2.04 -26.43
C ALA A 135 -0.72 1.63 -25.88
N TRP A 136 0.29 1.50 -26.74
CA TRP A 136 1.66 1.17 -26.32
C TRP A 136 2.31 2.27 -25.47
N VAL A 137 2.00 3.55 -25.69
CA VAL A 137 2.45 4.64 -24.80
C VAL A 137 1.80 4.50 -23.42
N VAL A 138 0.51 4.18 -23.36
CA VAL A 138 -0.20 3.94 -22.09
C VAL A 138 0.36 2.72 -21.38
N ILE A 139 0.54 1.59 -22.10
CA ILE A 139 1.07 0.34 -21.55
C ILE A 139 2.51 0.55 -21.04
N ALA A 140 3.41 1.06 -21.88
CA ALA A 140 4.81 1.23 -21.51
C ALA A 140 4.98 2.31 -20.44
N GLY A 141 4.31 3.46 -20.59
CA GLY A 141 4.41 4.58 -19.65
C GLY A 141 3.91 4.22 -18.25
N ASN A 142 2.72 3.61 -18.14
CA ASN A 142 2.20 3.18 -16.84
C ASN A 142 3.05 2.04 -16.27
N SER A 143 3.48 1.09 -17.10
CA SER A 143 4.30 -0.02 -16.61
C SER A 143 5.64 0.48 -16.06
N LEU A 144 6.36 1.33 -16.80
CA LEU A 144 7.62 1.91 -16.33
C LEU A 144 7.46 2.69 -15.02
N PHE A 145 6.35 3.43 -14.88
CA PHE A 145 6.09 4.24 -13.69
C PHE A 145 5.68 3.38 -12.48
N PHE A 146 4.77 2.42 -12.65
CA PHE A 146 4.22 1.64 -11.52
C PHE A 146 4.97 0.36 -11.19
N LEU A 147 5.87 -0.13 -12.04
CA LEU A 147 6.73 -1.27 -11.70
C LEU A 147 7.60 -0.98 -10.46
N GLY A 148 8.00 0.27 -10.27
CA GLY A 148 8.75 0.72 -9.08
C GLY A 148 7.88 1.05 -7.86
N TYR A 149 6.57 0.96 -7.94
CA TYR A 149 5.64 1.50 -6.93
C TYR A 149 5.32 0.44 -5.87
N ALA A 150 5.86 0.48 -4.66
CA ALA A 150 5.74 -0.61 -3.68
C ALA A 150 4.44 -0.58 -2.84
N THR A 151 3.30 -0.88 -3.47
CA THR A 151 2.00 -0.92 -2.78
C THR A 151 1.22 -2.22 -2.99
N TRP A 152 0.31 -2.49 -2.05
CA TRP A 152 -0.59 -3.64 -2.11
C TRP A 152 -1.74 -3.46 -3.11
N ASP A 153 -2.01 -2.23 -3.55
CA ASP A 153 -3.08 -1.84 -4.48
C ASP A 153 -2.59 -1.55 -5.92
N ARG A 154 -1.36 -1.94 -6.27
CA ARG A 154 -0.76 -1.77 -7.61
C ARG A 154 -1.74 -2.02 -8.74
N PHE A 155 -2.60 -3.04 -8.61
CA PHE A 155 -3.65 -3.35 -9.57
C PHE A 155 -4.45 -2.13 -10.05
N SER A 156 -4.88 -1.24 -9.14
CA SER A 156 -5.69 -0.06 -9.45
C SER A 156 -4.94 0.94 -10.34
N PHE A 157 -3.62 1.03 -10.17
CA PHE A 157 -2.77 1.91 -10.97
C PHE A 157 -2.49 1.38 -12.38
N PHE A 158 -2.65 0.07 -12.59
CA PHE A 158 -2.53 -0.54 -13.91
C PHE A 158 -3.86 -0.62 -14.68
N LEU A 159 -4.97 -0.06 -14.15
CA LEU A 159 -6.29 -0.19 -14.79
C LEU A 159 -6.29 0.25 -16.27
N ALA A 160 -5.63 1.37 -16.58
CA ALA A 160 -5.50 1.84 -17.97
C ALA A 160 -4.69 0.88 -18.86
N VAL A 161 -3.72 0.16 -18.29
CA VAL A 161 -2.96 -0.88 -18.98
C VAL A 161 -3.88 -2.05 -19.32
N TRP A 162 -4.68 -2.52 -18.36
CA TRP A 162 -5.60 -3.64 -18.56
C TRP A 162 -6.64 -3.35 -19.64
N VAL A 163 -7.21 -2.14 -19.63
CA VAL A 163 -8.12 -1.70 -20.69
C VAL A 163 -7.41 -1.65 -22.06
N ALA A 164 -6.18 -1.13 -22.12
CA ALA A 164 -5.43 -1.05 -23.38
C ALA A 164 -5.09 -2.44 -23.96
N VAL A 165 -4.75 -3.41 -23.12
CA VAL A 165 -4.48 -4.78 -23.57
C VAL A 165 -5.78 -5.51 -23.98
N ASP A 166 -6.91 -5.21 -23.35
CA ASP A 166 -8.23 -5.74 -23.74
C ASP A 166 -8.65 -5.25 -25.13
N VAL A 167 -8.41 -3.97 -25.42
CA VAL A 167 -8.64 -3.40 -26.77
C VAL A 167 -7.77 -4.11 -27.81
N ALA A 168 -6.53 -4.48 -27.47
CA ALA A 168 -5.68 -5.27 -28.35
C ALA A 168 -6.24 -6.68 -28.60
N ALA A 169 -6.72 -7.36 -27.55
CA ALA A 169 -7.38 -8.67 -27.65
C ALA A 169 -8.62 -8.61 -28.55
N ALA A 170 -9.48 -7.62 -28.34
CA ALA A 170 -10.68 -7.40 -29.15
C ALA A 170 -10.34 -7.13 -30.62
N GLY A 171 -9.31 -6.32 -30.89
CA GLY A 171 -8.83 -6.05 -32.24
C GLY A 171 -8.35 -7.31 -32.97
N TRP A 172 -7.62 -8.18 -32.27
CA TRP A 172 -7.18 -9.47 -32.81
C TRP A 172 -8.36 -10.43 -33.05
N LEU A 173 -9.29 -10.56 -32.10
CA LEU A 173 -10.48 -11.40 -32.28
C LEU A 173 -11.33 -10.93 -33.47
N ALA A 174 -11.49 -9.63 -33.65
CA ALA A 174 -12.19 -9.07 -34.80
C ALA A 174 -11.45 -9.35 -36.12
N ALA A 175 -10.12 -9.37 -36.11
CA ALA A 175 -9.32 -9.77 -37.27
C ALA A 175 -9.48 -11.27 -37.58
N CYS A 176 -9.50 -12.12 -36.56
CA CYS A 176 -9.77 -13.55 -36.71
C CYS A 176 -11.19 -13.82 -37.23
N GLU A 177 -12.20 -13.08 -36.73
CA GLU A 177 -13.59 -13.26 -37.12
C GLU A 177 -13.80 -13.00 -38.62
N ARG A 178 -13.10 -12.00 -39.19
CA ARG A 178 -13.16 -11.72 -40.63
C ARG A 178 -12.71 -12.89 -41.49
N ASN A 179 -11.74 -13.67 -41.01
CA ASN A 179 -11.17 -14.79 -41.76
C ASN A 179 -11.87 -16.12 -41.44
N ARG A 180 -12.32 -16.31 -40.20
CA ARG A 180 -12.94 -17.55 -39.71
C ARG A 180 -14.11 -17.25 -38.76
N PRO A 181 -15.24 -16.72 -39.28
CA PRO A 181 -16.34 -16.25 -38.44
C PRO A 181 -16.96 -17.37 -37.61
N ALA A 182 -17.13 -18.56 -38.19
CA ALA A 182 -17.70 -19.71 -37.51
C ALA A 182 -16.85 -20.18 -36.32
N ALA A 183 -15.52 -20.23 -36.47
CA ALA A 183 -14.61 -20.66 -35.41
C ALA A 183 -14.58 -19.65 -34.25
N VAL A 184 -14.54 -18.35 -34.56
CA VAL A 184 -14.54 -17.32 -33.51
C VAL A 184 -15.86 -17.33 -32.74
N ARG A 185 -17.00 -17.36 -33.44
CA ARG A 185 -18.33 -17.31 -32.81
C ARG A 185 -18.69 -18.58 -32.04
N ARG A 186 -18.32 -19.76 -32.55
CA ARG A 186 -18.71 -21.05 -31.95
C ARG A 186 -17.69 -21.61 -30.95
N LEU A 187 -16.44 -21.14 -30.97
CA LEU A 187 -15.39 -21.64 -30.08
C LEU A 187 -14.78 -20.53 -29.24
N ALA A 188 -14.18 -19.51 -29.87
CA ALA A 188 -13.43 -18.49 -29.14
C ALA A 188 -14.31 -17.68 -28.17
N VAL A 189 -15.47 -17.20 -28.64
CA VAL A 189 -16.41 -16.42 -27.81
C VAL A 189 -16.96 -17.26 -26.64
N PRO A 190 -17.47 -18.49 -26.84
CA PRO A 190 -17.88 -19.34 -25.72
C PRO A 190 -16.76 -19.66 -24.73
N LEU A 191 -15.53 -19.92 -25.20
CA LEU A 191 -14.39 -20.18 -24.32
C LEU A 191 -14.02 -18.96 -23.48
N LEU A 192 -14.05 -17.76 -24.07
CA LEU A 192 -13.84 -16.50 -23.34
C LEU A 192 -14.96 -16.26 -22.32
N ALA A 193 -16.22 -16.46 -22.72
CA ALA A 193 -17.37 -16.34 -21.82
C ALA A 193 -17.29 -17.32 -20.65
N LEU A 194 -16.90 -18.57 -20.90
CA LEU A 194 -16.65 -19.57 -19.86
C LEU A 194 -15.50 -19.15 -18.94
N GLY A 195 -14.42 -18.58 -19.49
CA GLY A 195 -13.31 -18.04 -18.72
C GLY A 195 -13.75 -16.92 -17.77
N VAL A 196 -14.56 -15.98 -18.26
CA VAL A 196 -15.13 -14.89 -17.44
C VAL A 196 -16.06 -15.46 -16.37
N ALA A 197 -16.93 -16.42 -16.71
CA ALA A 197 -17.82 -17.06 -15.76
C ALA A 197 -17.07 -17.86 -14.68
N ALA A 198 -15.91 -18.42 -15.01
CA ALA A 198 -15.06 -19.18 -14.10
C ALA A 198 -14.06 -18.30 -13.30
N ALA A 199 -13.86 -17.04 -13.67
CA ALA A 199 -12.92 -16.13 -13.01
C ALA A 199 -13.19 -15.98 -11.48
N PRO A 200 -14.44 -15.89 -10.99
CA PRO A 200 -14.71 -15.88 -9.56
C PRO A 200 -14.14 -17.10 -8.82
N LEU A 201 -14.24 -18.30 -9.41
CA LEU A 201 -13.69 -19.52 -8.83
C LEU A 201 -12.16 -19.47 -8.75
N PHE A 202 -11.51 -18.91 -9.77
CA PHE A 202 -10.07 -18.69 -9.77
C PHE A 202 -9.63 -17.78 -8.62
N TYR A 203 -10.28 -16.62 -8.45
CA TYR A 203 -9.92 -15.67 -7.38
C TYR A 203 -10.20 -16.22 -5.99
N THR A 204 -11.37 -16.84 -5.77
CA THR A 204 -11.71 -17.48 -4.50
C THR A 204 -10.74 -18.62 -4.17
N TRP A 205 -10.36 -19.45 -5.15
CA TRP A 205 -9.41 -20.54 -4.93
C TRP A 205 -8.02 -20.03 -4.53
N GLN A 206 -7.49 -19.01 -5.22
CA GLN A 206 -6.20 -18.41 -4.89
C GLN A 206 -6.21 -17.76 -3.51
N THR A 207 -7.28 -17.03 -3.19
CA THR A 207 -7.43 -16.35 -1.91
C THR A 207 -7.53 -17.34 -0.76
N ARG A 208 -8.34 -18.41 -0.89
CA ARG A 208 -8.43 -19.44 0.16
C ARG A 208 -7.10 -20.12 0.41
N ARG A 209 -6.32 -20.44 -0.63
CA ARG A 209 -4.99 -21.02 -0.45
C ARG A 209 -4.05 -20.09 0.30
N LEU A 210 -4.14 -18.79 0.03
CA LEU A 210 -3.35 -17.78 0.72
C LEU A 210 -3.77 -17.67 2.20
N VAL A 211 -5.06 -17.47 2.48
CA VAL A 211 -5.55 -17.15 3.83
C VAL A 211 -5.75 -18.40 4.70
N GLU A 212 -6.41 -19.43 4.19
CA GLU A 212 -6.80 -20.60 4.99
C GLU A 212 -5.66 -21.62 5.11
N ALA A 213 -4.88 -21.79 4.04
CA ALA A 213 -3.83 -22.81 3.99
C ALA A 213 -2.43 -22.26 4.26
N ASP A 214 -2.28 -20.94 4.48
CA ASP A 214 -0.99 -20.23 4.63
C ASP A 214 -0.01 -20.58 3.49
N ARG A 215 -0.56 -20.83 2.30
CA ARG A 215 0.18 -21.30 1.12
C ARG A 215 0.11 -20.24 0.04
N ALA A 216 1.06 -19.32 0.06
CA ALA A 216 1.23 -18.38 -1.03
C ALA A 216 1.84 -19.05 -2.27
N GLY A 217 1.16 -18.89 -3.40
CA GLY A 217 1.72 -19.19 -4.71
C GLY A 217 2.44 -17.97 -5.30
N LEU A 218 3.04 -18.15 -6.47
CA LEU A 218 3.64 -17.04 -7.22
C LEU A 218 2.65 -15.88 -7.43
N LEU A 219 1.36 -16.20 -7.64
CA LEU A 219 0.33 -15.20 -7.82
C LEU A 219 -0.06 -14.47 -6.54
N THR A 220 0.04 -15.06 -5.35
CA THR A 220 -0.49 -14.48 -4.09
C THR A 220 0.58 -14.05 -3.09
N ARG A 221 1.84 -14.42 -3.32
CA ARG A 221 2.99 -14.09 -2.47
C ARG A 221 3.11 -12.61 -2.08
N PRO A 222 2.84 -11.63 -2.97
CA PRO A 222 2.93 -10.22 -2.59
C PRO A 222 1.95 -9.78 -1.49
N TRP A 223 0.89 -10.54 -1.25
CA TRP A 223 -0.12 -10.24 -0.22
C TRP A 223 0.12 -10.98 1.10
N LEU A 224 1.15 -11.84 1.22
CA LEU A 224 1.50 -12.47 2.49
C LEU A 224 1.71 -11.46 3.63
N PRO A 225 2.45 -10.35 3.43
CA PRO A 225 2.61 -9.37 4.50
C PRO A 225 1.28 -8.74 4.92
N VAL A 226 0.33 -8.60 4.00
CA VAL A 226 -1.03 -8.10 4.30
C VAL A 226 -1.78 -9.12 5.16
N VAL A 227 -1.74 -10.41 4.81
CA VAL A 227 -2.34 -11.47 5.63
C VAL A 227 -1.74 -11.45 7.03
N GLU A 228 -0.41 -11.45 7.16
CA GLU A 228 0.28 -11.46 8.44
C GLU A 228 -0.07 -10.23 9.30
N THR A 229 -0.08 -9.04 8.68
CA THR A 229 -0.37 -7.78 9.36
C THR A 229 -1.82 -7.69 9.86
N TYR A 230 -2.77 -8.34 9.18
CA TYR A 230 -4.20 -8.22 9.48
C TYR A 230 -4.84 -9.50 10.05
N ARG A 231 -4.10 -10.61 10.17
CA ARG A 231 -4.56 -11.97 10.56
C ARG A 231 -5.51 -12.03 11.76
N TYR A 232 -5.36 -11.11 12.71
CA TYR A 232 -6.12 -11.09 13.97
C TYR A 232 -7.08 -9.91 14.09
N ARG A 233 -7.30 -9.16 13.01
CA ARG A 233 -8.24 -8.04 12.94
C ARG A 233 -9.37 -8.41 11.98
N PHE A 234 -9.05 -8.46 10.70
CA PHE A 234 -9.99 -8.79 9.63
C PHE A 234 -9.21 -9.31 8.42
N ASP A 235 -9.90 -10.02 7.52
CA ASP A 235 -9.24 -10.60 6.35
C ASP A 235 -9.11 -9.58 5.21
N LEU A 236 -8.18 -8.63 5.37
CA LEU A 236 -7.94 -7.60 4.36
C LEU A 236 -7.54 -8.22 3.01
N ALA A 237 -6.76 -9.32 3.03
CA ALA A 237 -6.36 -9.98 1.79
C ALA A 237 -7.58 -10.53 1.04
N ALA A 238 -8.52 -11.19 1.70
CA ALA A 238 -9.74 -11.63 1.03
C ALA A 238 -10.64 -10.48 0.59
N MET A 239 -10.76 -9.40 1.38
CA MET A 239 -11.52 -8.22 0.97
C MET A 239 -10.97 -7.59 -0.33
N LEU A 240 -9.65 -7.67 -0.55
CA LEU A 240 -8.99 -7.13 -1.73
C LEU A 240 -8.96 -8.11 -2.91
N LEU A 241 -8.92 -9.42 -2.66
CA LEU A 241 -8.61 -10.43 -3.68
C LEU A 241 -9.80 -11.33 -4.04
N ASP A 242 -10.79 -11.49 -3.17
CA ASP A 242 -11.98 -12.31 -3.42
C ASP A 242 -13.18 -11.44 -3.81
N PRO A 243 -13.56 -11.42 -5.11
CA PRO A 243 -14.69 -10.62 -5.57
C PRO A 243 -16.05 -11.16 -5.10
N VAL A 244 -16.10 -12.40 -4.59
CA VAL A 244 -17.35 -13.09 -4.20
C VAL A 244 -17.57 -13.06 -2.69
N ARG A 245 -16.50 -13.20 -1.89
CA ARG A 245 -16.59 -13.42 -0.43
C ARG A 245 -15.95 -12.30 0.39
N ARG A 246 -16.41 -11.07 0.16
CA ARG A 246 -15.99 -9.88 0.95
C ARG A 246 -16.44 -9.91 2.42
N ASP A 247 -17.23 -10.90 2.82
CA ASP A 247 -17.97 -10.96 4.09
C ASP A 247 -17.26 -11.75 5.21
N ARG A 248 -16.15 -12.44 4.91
CA ARG A 248 -15.41 -13.21 5.91
C ARG A 248 -14.61 -12.30 6.83
N GLY A 249 -15.24 -11.90 7.93
CA GLY A 249 -14.61 -11.09 8.97
C GLY A 249 -14.31 -9.69 8.47
N THR A 250 -15.35 -8.91 8.22
CA THR A 250 -15.23 -7.50 7.83
C THR A 250 -14.57 -6.68 8.94
N ILE A 251 -13.95 -5.57 8.55
CA ILE A 251 -13.46 -4.55 9.50
C ILE A 251 -14.57 -4.15 10.48
N GLU A 252 -15.80 -3.98 10.01
CA GLU A 252 -16.95 -3.61 10.85
C GLU A 252 -17.27 -4.70 11.89
N ALA A 253 -17.35 -5.96 11.50
CA ALA A 253 -17.63 -7.06 12.42
C ALA A 253 -16.53 -7.20 13.49
N PHE A 254 -15.27 -6.98 13.11
CA PHE A 254 -14.17 -6.88 14.07
C PHE A 254 -14.36 -5.71 15.02
N LEU A 255 -14.61 -4.51 14.50
CA LEU A 255 -14.74 -3.30 15.31
C LEU A 255 -15.88 -3.37 16.31
N ARG A 256 -17.04 -3.87 15.90
CA ARG A 256 -18.19 -4.06 16.79
C ARG A 256 -17.84 -4.98 17.95
N ARG A 257 -17.17 -6.11 17.67
CA ARG A 257 -16.73 -7.05 18.72
C ARG A 257 -15.64 -6.45 19.61
N ALA A 258 -14.69 -5.74 19.00
CA ALA A 258 -13.58 -5.13 19.71
C ALA A 258 -14.05 -4.02 20.65
N LEU A 259 -14.92 -3.12 20.17
CA LEU A 259 -15.57 -2.10 21.01
C LEU A 259 -16.39 -2.74 22.13
N ALA A 260 -17.21 -3.75 21.82
CA ALA A 260 -18.00 -4.44 22.84
C ALA A 260 -17.15 -5.14 23.93
N ALA A 261 -15.92 -5.57 23.60
CA ALA A 261 -15.03 -6.25 24.53
C ALA A 261 -14.15 -5.30 25.36
N VAL A 262 -13.84 -4.12 24.85
CA VAL A 262 -13.03 -3.11 25.55
C VAL A 262 -13.84 -2.54 26.73
N PRO A 263 -13.23 -2.38 27.91
CA PRO A 263 -13.95 -1.88 29.08
C PRO A 263 -14.34 -0.40 28.92
N PRO A 264 -15.43 0.02 29.58
CA PRO A 264 -15.81 1.42 29.67
C PRO A 264 -14.67 2.35 30.10
N GLY A 265 -14.60 3.55 29.51
CA GLY A 265 -13.59 4.56 29.81
C GLY A 265 -12.15 4.21 29.38
N ALA A 266 -11.96 3.15 28.59
CA ALA A 266 -10.66 2.80 28.04
C ALA A 266 -10.17 3.78 26.96
N VAL A 267 -8.89 3.65 26.60
CA VAL A 267 -8.28 4.35 25.47
C VAL A 267 -7.94 3.36 24.37
N TRP A 268 -8.46 3.60 23.18
CA TRP A 268 -8.14 2.90 21.94
C TRP A 268 -7.14 3.74 21.13
N VAL A 269 -5.97 3.20 20.85
CA VAL A 269 -4.94 3.85 20.04
C VAL A 269 -4.80 3.13 18.70
N ASP A 270 -5.00 3.88 17.62
CA ASP A 270 -5.05 3.39 16.25
C ASP A 270 -3.93 4.01 15.39
N ASP A 271 -3.45 3.28 14.39
CA ASP A 271 -2.42 3.71 13.43
C ASP A 271 -3.01 4.25 12.11
N GLY A 272 -4.32 4.45 12.06
CA GLY A 272 -5.09 4.84 10.88
C GLY A 272 -5.72 3.66 10.14
N SER A 273 -5.55 2.43 10.64
CA SER A 273 -6.14 1.24 10.03
C SER A 273 -7.62 1.06 10.33
N THR A 274 -8.09 1.51 11.51
CA THR A 274 -9.50 1.39 11.90
C THR A 274 -10.11 2.64 12.55
N TYR A 275 -9.31 3.68 12.75
CA TYR A 275 -9.69 4.92 13.46
C TYR A 275 -11.00 5.56 12.98
N ASP A 276 -11.12 5.82 11.67
CA ASP A 276 -12.26 6.55 11.13
C ASP A 276 -13.55 5.71 11.23
N GLN A 277 -13.44 4.40 11.04
CA GLN A 277 -14.56 3.47 11.14
C GLN A 277 -15.05 3.34 12.58
N VAL A 278 -14.14 3.34 13.57
CA VAL A 278 -14.52 3.34 14.99
C VAL A 278 -15.27 4.63 15.35
N LEU A 279 -14.74 5.79 14.95
CA LEU A 279 -15.40 7.07 15.23
C LEU A 279 -16.78 7.16 14.58
N TRP A 280 -16.93 6.62 13.37
CA TRP A 280 -18.22 6.55 12.70
C TRP A 280 -19.22 5.71 13.51
N LEU A 281 -18.84 4.50 13.96
CA LEU A 281 -19.69 3.65 14.80
C LEU A 281 -20.07 4.30 16.13
N GLN A 282 -19.15 5.05 16.75
CA GLN A 282 -19.44 5.81 17.97
C GLN A 282 -20.44 6.94 17.73
N ARG A 283 -20.31 7.68 16.62
CA ARG A 283 -21.14 8.86 16.32
C ARG A 283 -22.53 8.50 15.82
N GLU A 284 -22.60 7.60 14.84
CA GLU A 284 -23.86 7.30 14.15
C GLU A 284 -24.68 6.25 14.89
N GLU A 285 -24.03 5.33 15.61
CA GLU A 285 -24.69 4.20 16.24
C GLU A 285 -24.51 4.16 17.76
N GLY A 286 -23.78 5.10 18.34
CA GLY A 286 -23.62 5.21 19.80
C GLY A 286 -22.89 4.02 20.45
N LEU A 287 -22.09 3.26 19.70
CA LEU A 287 -21.36 2.12 20.27
C LEU A 287 -20.21 2.59 21.16
N GLN A 288 -20.28 2.33 22.47
CA GLN A 288 -19.21 2.58 23.44
C GLN A 288 -18.63 4.02 23.34
N PRO A 289 -19.47 5.06 23.51
CA PRO A 289 -19.07 6.46 23.32
C PRO A 289 -18.08 6.95 24.37
N ASP A 290 -17.90 6.20 25.45
CA ASP A 290 -17.01 6.45 26.57
C ASP A 290 -15.60 5.89 26.37
N VAL A 291 -15.38 5.07 25.32
CA VAL A 291 -14.04 4.68 24.88
C VAL A 291 -13.40 5.84 24.12
N GLU A 292 -12.28 6.36 24.61
CA GLU A 292 -11.56 7.42 23.91
C GLU A 292 -10.72 6.84 22.77
N VAL A 293 -10.89 7.36 21.55
CA VAL A 293 -10.19 6.86 20.36
C VAL A 293 -9.16 7.88 19.89
N LEU A 294 -7.90 7.46 19.83
CA LEU A 294 -6.76 8.31 19.49
C LEU A 294 -6.04 7.78 18.25
N LEU A 295 -5.69 8.69 17.35
CA LEU A 295 -4.93 8.40 16.14
C LEU A 295 -3.46 8.73 16.34
N LEU A 296 -2.58 7.78 16.06
CA LEU A 296 -1.15 8.04 15.93
C LEU A 296 -0.86 8.77 14.61
N ALA A 297 0.00 9.79 14.68
CA ALA A 297 0.42 10.52 13.51
C ALA A 297 1.16 9.59 12.53
N HIS A 298 0.71 9.59 11.27
CA HIS A 298 1.41 8.88 10.22
C HIS A 298 2.56 9.76 9.69
N PRO A 299 3.77 9.22 9.44
CA PRO A 299 4.92 10.04 8.98
C PRO A 299 4.67 10.84 7.69
N LEU A 300 3.72 10.40 6.86
CA LEU A 300 3.34 11.09 5.61
C LEU A 300 2.26 12.15 5.79
N ILE A 301 1.53 12.11 6.90
CA ILE A 301 0.45 13.05 7.23
C ILE A 301 0.60 13.42 8.73
N PRO A 302 1.73 14.01 9.15
CA PRO A 302 2.04 14.23 10.56
C PRO A 302 1.04 15.15 11.26
N GLN A 303 0.38 16.03 10.51
CA GLN A 303 -0.70 16.88 11.00
C GLN A 303 -1.98 16.11 11.37
N ARG A 304 -2.10 14.85 10.97
CA ARG A 304 -3.27 14.00 11.24
C ARG A 304 -2.92 12.96 12.30
N GLY A 305 -3.28 13.24 13.54
CA GLY A 305 -3.02 12.38 14.70
C GLY A 305 -2.06 13.01 15.70
N THR A 306 -1.65 12.23 16.70
CA THR A 306 -0.70 12.64 17.73
C THR A 306 0.62 11.90 17.55
N GLU A 307 1.73 12.62 17.68
CA GLU A 307 3.07 12.03 17.66
C GLU A 307 3.22 10.92 18.70
N ALA A 308 3.86 9.81 18.31
CA ALA A 308 3.95 8.60 19.13
C ALA A 308 4.61 8.87 20.50
N HIS A 309 5.64 9.71 20.53
CA HIS A 309 6.31 10.10 21.78
C HIS A 309 5.39 10.91 22.70
N ALA A 310 4.69 11.91 22.15
CA ALA A 310 3.78 12.75 22.93
C ALA A 310 2.63 11.91 23.53
N LEU A 311 2.08 10.99 22.73
CA LEU A 311 1.03 10.09 23.21
C LEU A 311 1.55 9.12 24.28
N ALA A 312 2.79 8.63 24.15
CA ALA A 312 3.43 7.81 25.18
C ALA A 312 3.61 8.57 26.50
N MET A 313 4.01 9.84 26.45
CA MET A 313 4.12 10.67 27.65
C MET A 313 2.75 10.92 28.29
N ARG A 314 1.71 11.13 27.50
CA ARG A 314 0.33 11.22 27.99
C ARG A 314 -0.08 9.93 28.72
N CYS A 315 0.11 8.77 28.10
CA CYS A 315 -0.19 7.47 28.69
C CYS A 315 0.57 7.24 30.00
N GLN A 316 1.86 7.58 30.03
CA GLN A 316 2.74 7.39 31.19
C GLN A 316 2.35 8.28 32.38
N TRP A 317 1.94 9.52 32.13
CA TRP A 317 1.72 10.55 33.16
C TRP A 317 0.25 10.89 33.40
N GLU A 318 -0.66 10.08 32.89
CA GLU A 318 -2.08 10.27 33.09
C GLU A 318 -2.44 10.18 34.59
N ALA A 319 -3.17 11.17 35.08
CA ALA A 319 -3.50 11.29 36.51
C ALA A 319 -4.39 10.15 37.01
N SER A 320 -5.31 9.67 36.16
CA SER A 320 -6.22 8.55 36.46
C SER A 320 -5.80 7.35 35.61
N PRO A 321 -5.41 6.20 36.23
CA PRO A 321 -5.02 5.02 35.46
C PRO A 321 -6.18 4.50 34.62
N ARG A 322 -6.05 4.57 33.30
CA ARG A 322 -6.97 3.95 32.34
C ARG A 322 -6.34 2.73 31.69
N ARG A 323 -7.17 1.88 31.08
CA ARG A 323 -6.69 0.75 30.28
C ARG A 323 -6.47 1.22 28.85
N TRP A 324 -5.29 0.94 28.33
CA TRP A 324 -4.87 1.38 26.99
C TRP A 324 -4.76 0.18 26.07
N PHE A 325 -5.34 0.29 24.88
CA PHE A 325 -5.35 -0.75 23.85
C PHE A 325 -4.79 -0.19 22.56
N VAL A 326 -4.02 -1.00 21.85
CA VAL A 326 -3.45 -0.70 20.54
C VAL A 326 -3.93 -1.75 19.54
N VAL A 327 -4.22 -1.30 18.32
CA VAL A 327 -4.77 -2.17 17.26
C VAL A 327 -3.70 -3.07 16.63
N THR A 328 -2.43 -2.66 16.67
CA THR A 328 -1.28 -3.39 16.10
C THR A 328 0.00 -3.08 16.89
N ASP A 329 1.03 -3.90 16.74
CA ASP A 329 2.37 -3.70 17.30
C ASP A 329 3.40 -3.29 16.23
N GLN A 330 2.93 -2.94 15.03
CA GLN A 330 3.75 -2.55 13.89
C GLN A 330 3.69 -1.04 13.64
N GLY A 331 4.57 -0.53 12.76
CA GLY A 331 4.50 0.85 12.26
C GLY A 331 4.54 1.92 13.37
N ALA A 332 3.63 2.90 13.29
CA ALA A 332 3.54 3.98 14.28
C ALA A 332 3.21 3.46 15.70
N ALA A 333 2.43 2.39 15.81
CA ALA A 333 2.11 1.77 17.10
C ALA A 333 3.34 1.12 17.74
N ALA A 334 4.24 0.53 16.94
CA ALA A 334 5.52 0.01 17.42
C ALA A 334 6.37 1.10 18.07
N ALA A 335 6.43 2.29 17.46
CA ALA A 335 7.15 3.43 18.00
C ALA A 335 6.55 3.91 19.33
N PHE A 336 5.21 4.02 19.39
CA PHE A 336 4.49 4.35 20.63
C PHE A 336 4.77 3.35 21.76
N ILE A 337 4.67 2.05 21.50
CA ILE A 337 5.01 0.98 22.45
C ILE A 337 6.48 1.09 22.86
N GLY A 338 7.38 1.34 21.91
CA GLY A 338 8.82 1.50 22.14
C GLY A 338 9.14 2.63 23.13
N HIS A 339 8.42 3.75 23.06
CA HIS A 339 8.58 4.86 24.01
C HIS A 339 8.07 4.54 25.42
N LEU A 340 7.13 3.59 25.57
CA LEU A 340 6.61 3.18 26.87
C LEU A 340 7.48 2.12 27.56
N ARG A 341 8.20 1.29 26.80
CA ARG A 341 9.06 0.20 27.33
C ARG A 341 10.04 0.66 28.43
N PRO A 342 10.76 1.80 28.32
CA PRO A 342 11.65 2.28 29.38
C PRO A 342 10.97 2.54 30.74
N PHE A 343 9.64 2.71 30.76
CA PHE A 343 8.87 2.98 31.98
C PHE A 343 8.21 1.71 32.57
N GLY A 344 8.61 0.52 32.09
CA GLY A 344 8.12 -0.78 32.57
C GLY A 344 6.78 -1.21 31.98
N TRP A 345 6.36 -0.60 30.86
CA TRP A 345 5.19 -1.06 30.12
C TRP A 345 5.52 -2.27 29.25
N GLN A 346 4.56 -3.18 29.17
CA GLN A 346 4.57 -4.41 28.41
C GLN A 346 3.28 -4.53 27.60
N THR A 347 3.28 -5.42 26.61
CA THR A 347 2.11 -5.71 25.79
C THR A 347 1.53 -7.06 26.19
N ARG A 348 0.20 -7.15 26.22
CA ARG A 348 -0.54 -8.40 26.43
C ARG A 348 -1.59 -8.57 25.33
N VAL A 349 -1.76 -9.78 24.85
CA VAL A 349 -2.84 -10.09 23.90
C VAL A 349 -4.19 -9.98 24.62
N PHE A 350 -5.10 -9.20 24.05
CA PHE A 350 -6.47 -9.05 24.53
C PHE A 350 -7.46 -9.64 23.51
N PRO A 351 -8.10 -10.79 23.81
CA PRO A 351 -9.00 -11.43 22.86
C PRO A 351 -10.31 -10.66 22.71
N VAL A 352 -10.80 -10.50 21.48
CA VAL A 352 -12.08 -9.84 21.16
C VAL A 352 -13.08 -10.75 20.45
N GLY A 353 -12.88 -12.07 20.55
CA GLY A 353 -13.77 -13.09 19.99
C GLY A 353 -13.46 -13.48 18.54
N HIS A 354 -13.86 -14.70 18.15
CA HIS A 354 -13.64 -15.30 16.81
C HIS A 354 -12.19 -15.22 16.31
N GLY A 355 -11.22 -15.38 17.20
CA GLY A 355 -9.80 -15.30 16.87
C GLY A 355 -9.26 -13.87 16.68
N GLY A 356 -10.11 -12.85 16.80
CA GLY A 356 -9.71 -11.45 16.79
C GLY A 356 -9.00 -11.04 18.08
N ARG A 357 -8.06 -10.09 17.99
CA ARG A 357 -7.33 -9.58 19.15
C ARG A 357 -7.01 -8.08 19.05
N LEU A 358 -6.93 -7.45 20.21
CA LEU A 358 -6.24 -6.19 20.45
C LEU A 358 -4.97 -6.44 21.26
N ILE A 359 -4.15 -5.40 21.42
CA ILE A 359 -2.97 -5.41 22.26
C ILE A 359 -3.23 -4.49 23.44
N GLU A 360 -3.31 -5.03 24.64
CA GLU A 360 -3.41 -4.24 25.85
C GLU A 360 -2.01 -3.82 26.32
N LEU A 361 -1.88 -2.55 26.70
CA LEU A 361 -0.71 -2.01 27.37
C LEU A 361 -0.87 -2.19 28.87
N VAL A 362 0.06 -2.92 29.48
CA VAL A 362 0.07 -3.20 30.91
C VAL A 362 1.37 -2.71 31.50
N ARG A 363 1.32 -2.15 32.71
CA ARG A 363 2.51 -1.69 33.41
C ARG A 363 2.80 -2.59 34.59
N ASP A 364 4.02 -3.10 34.65
CA ASP A 364 4.44 -3.95 35.75
C ASP A 364 4.62 -3.09 37.02
N ALA A 365 3.82 -3.37 38.06
CA ALA A 365 3.78 -2.56 39.27
C ALA A 365 5.14 -2.51 40.01
N ALA A 366 6.01 -3.50 39.76
CA ALA A 366 7.33 -3.62 40.37
C ALA A 366 8.41 -2.71 39.74
N GLN A 367 8.18 -2.15 38.55
CA GLN A 367 9.15 -1.32 37.81
C GLN A 367 8.77 0.16 37.72
N ALA A 368 7.70 0.59 38.41
CA ALA A 368 7.33 2.00 38.47
C ALA A 368 8.44 2.81 39.17
N PRO A 369 9.09 3.80 38.50
CA PRO A 369 10.02 4.69 39.17
C PRO A 369 9.21 5.52 40.19
N GLY A 370 9.43 5.28 41.48
CA GLY A 370 8.79 6.09 42.54
C GLY A 370 8.44 5.39 43.86
N LYS A 371 8.52 4.05 43.95
CA LYS A 371 8.28 3.33 45.22
C LYS A 371 9.51 2.59 45.73
N LYS A 372 10.67 3.26 45.84
CA LYS A 372 11.62 2.92 46.90
C LYS A 372 11.27 3.74 48.12
N ALA A 373 10.58 3.07 49.03
CA ALA A 373 10.07 3.59 50.28
C ALA A 373 11.15 4.35 51.07
N ARG A 374 10.77 5.56 51.49
CA ARG A 374 11.18 6.11 52.78
C ARG A 374 10.86 5.06 53.85
N ALA A 375 11.85 4.31 54.29
CA ALA A 375 11.78 3.51 55.50
C ALA A 375 13.11 3.62 56.25
N GLY A 376 13.09 4.45 57.28
CA GLY A 376 13.77 4.18 58.55
C GLY A 376 15.31 4.14 58.54
N THR A 377 15.90 5.29 58.83
CA THR A 377 17.09 5.38 59.67
C THR A 377 16.93 4.57 60.96
N ARG A 378 17.72 3.51 61.17
CA ARG A 378 18.26 3.19 62.50
C ARG A 378 19.56 2.39 62.41
N SER A 379 20.59 3.02 62.98
CA SER A 379 21.95 2.55 63.22
C SER A 379 22.01 1.22 63.97
N GLN A 380 22.93 0.34 63.56
CA GLN A 380 23.76 -0.39 64.53
C GLN A 380 25.14 -0.75 63.95
N LYS A 381 26.15 -0.12 64.54
CA LYS A 381 27.58 -0.45 64.47
C LYS A 381 27.83 -1.90 64.91
N ARG A 382 28.69 -2.64 64.20
CA ARG A 382 29.75 -3.45 64.83
C ARG A 382 30.89 -3.75 63.83
N ARG A 383 32.11 -3.68 64.38
CA ARG A 383 33.42 -3.64 63.73
C ARG A 383 33.86 -5.00 63.16
N ALA A 384 34.74 -4.93 62.14
CA ALA A 384 35.54 -6.00 61.54
C ALA A 384 36.58 -6.60 62.52
N PRO A 385 37.35 -7.63 62.09
CA PRO A 385 38.70 -7.30 61.61
C PRO A 385 39.21 -8.09 60.38
N ILE A 386 40.33 -7.58 59.88
CA ILE A 386 41.08 -7.80 58.64
C ILE A 386 42.09 -8.96 58.75
N ARG A 387 42.39 -9.66 57.64
CA ARG A 387 43.71 -10.23 57.24
C ARG A 387 43.71 -10.52 55.72
N ALA A 388 44.40 -9.73 54.89
CA ALA A 388 45.78 -9.86 54.35
C ALA A 388 45.90 -10.81 53.13
N VAL A 389 45.88 -10.28 51.88
CA VAL A 389 46.99 -10.02 50.91
C VAL A 389 47.57 -11.31 50.29
N GLU A 390 47.45 -11.56 48.97
CA GLU A 390 48.49 -11.33 47.93
C GLU A 390 47.97 -11.53 46.46
N PRO A 391 48.73 -11.18 45.39
CA PRO A 391 48.20 -10.43 44.25
C PRO A 391 48.33 -11.08 42.85
N ALA A 392 47.69 -10.39 41.88
CA ALA A 392 48.02 -10.25 40.46
C ALA A 392 47.92 -11.45 39.49
N ARG A 393 47.14 -11.26 38.41
CA ARG A 393 47.60 -11.45 37.02
C ARG A 393 46.73 -10.70 36.01
N ALA A 394 47.42 -9.99 35.12
CA ALA A 394 46.90 -9.20 34.01
C ALA A 394 46.30 -10.07 32.87
N PRO A 395 45.46 -9.51 31.98
CA PRO A 395 44.90 -10.22 30.84
C PRO A 395 45.88 -10.24 29.65
N PRO A 396 45.94 -11.32 28.84
CA PRO A 396 46.68 -11.27 27.59
C PRO A 396 45.89 -10.53 26.50
N ARG A 397 46.68 -9.78 25.73
CA ARG A 397 46.34 -8.92 24.61
C ARG A 397 45.94 -9.71 23.36
N PHE A 398 45.15 -9.02 22.53
CA PHE A 398 45.04 -9.17 21.08
C PHE A 398 46.39 -9.38 20.35
N ARG A 399 46.38 -10.36 19.42
CA ARG A 399 47.08 -10.38 18.11
C ARG A 399 46.07 -11.06 17.17
N GLY A 400 45.63 -10.49 16.05
CA GLY A 400 46.44 -9.93 14.97
C GLY A 400 46.73 -11.07 13.98
N GLY A 401 45.94 -11.19 12.92
CA GLY A 401 46.08 -12.23 11.90
C GLY A 401 45.13 -12.02 10.72
N SER A 402 45.54 -11.17 9.78
CA SER A 402 45.04 -11.09 8.41
C SER A 402 45.32 -12.38 7.63
N VAL A 403 44.48 -12.74 6.66
CA VAL A 403 44.85 -13.28 5.33
C VAL A 403 43.59 -13.34 4.42
N THR A 404 43.63 -12.49 3.39
CA THR A 404 43.16 -12.55 1.99
C THR A 404 42.22 -13.65 1.45
N GLY A 405 41.36 -13.24 0.49
CA GLY A 405 40.89 -14.07 -0.65
C GLY A 405 39.37 -14.14 -0.80
N SER A 406 38.71 -13.21 -1.49
CA SER A 406 38.37 -13.24 -2.93
C SER A 406 37.14 -14.09 -3.34
N SER A 407 36.23 -13.42 -4.07
CA SER A 407 35.32 -13.96 -5.11
C SER A 407 33.97 -14.57 -4.73
N GLY A 408 32.94 -14.16 -5.46
CA GLY A 408 31.87 -15.06 -5.91
C GLY A 408 30.44 -14.58 -5.70
N ALA A 409 29.87 -13.94 -6.72
CA ALA A 409 28.43 -13.73 -6.90
C ALA A 409 27.68 -15.06 -7.15
N VAL A 410 26.41 -15.16 -6.71
CA VAL A 410 25.18 -15.28 -7.53
C VAL A 410 24.01 -14.77 -6.70
#